data_AF-A0A8C5TIC4-F1
#
_entry.id   AF-A0A8C5TIC4-F1
#
_cell.length_a   1.000
_cell.length_b   1.000
_cell.length_c   1.000
_cell.angle_alpha   90.00
_cell.angle_beta   90.00
_cell.angle_gamma   90.00
#
_symmetry.space_group_name_H-M   'P 1'
#
loop_
_entity.id
_entity.type
_entity.pdbx_description
1 polymer ?
#
loop_
_entity_poly.entity_id
_entity_poly.type
_entity_poly.pdbx_seq_one_letter_code
_entity_poly.pdbx_strand_id
1 'polypeptide(L)'
;MDRDARLQEGLQRSKARFVDTMNSILERYNHPFEDDFLVSMDTLTYDTPDGKNFLNLQYLHALIFYRRCTLGEEGNIRTVL
;
A
#
# COMPACT_ATOMS: atom_id res chain seq x y z
N MET A 1 35.00 16.09 -5.34
CA MET A 1 33.84 16.88 -4.88
C MET A 1 32.62 16.78 -5.80
N ASP A 2 32.76 16.71 -7.13
CA ASP A 2 31.61 16.66 -8.07
C ASP A 2 30.69 15.42 -7.90
N ARG A 3 31.26 14.26 -7.53
CA ARG A 3 30.51 13.00 -7.43
C ARG A 3 29.50 12.99 -6.30
N ASP A 4 29.86 13.55 -5.15
CA ASP A 4 29.02 13.55 -3.95
C ASP A 4 27.82 14.48 -4.12
N ALA A 5 28.02 15.65 -4.74
CA ALA A 5 26.95 16.57 -5.10
C ALA A 5 25.92 15.92 -6.05
N ARG A 6 26.39 15.24 -7.09
CA ARG A 6 25.51 14.53 -8.05
C ARG A 6 24.75 13.36 -7.42
N LEU A 7 25.38 12.62 -6.49
CA LEU A 7 24.72 11.57 -5.73
C LEU A 7 23.62 12.13 -4.82
N GLN A 8 23.92 13.24 -4.14
CA GLN A 8 22.97 13.90 -3.26
C GLN A 8 21.76 14.45 -4.03
N GLU A 9 21.98 15.07 -5.19
CA GLU A 9 20.90 15.51 -6.09
C GLU A 9 20.03 14.34 -6.58
N GLY A 10 20.66 13.22 -6.97
CA GLY A 10 19.95 12.01 -7.39
C GLY A 10 19.07 11.44 -6.27
N LEU A 11 19.60 11.39 -5.05
CA LEU A 11 18.88 10.91 -3.87
C LEU A 11 17.70 11.83 -3.54
N GLN A 12 17.90 13.15 -3.56
CA GLN A 12 16.82 14.11 -3.29
C GLN A 12 15.70 14.00 -4.33
N ARG A 13 16.03 13.85 -5.61
CA ARG A 13 15.03 13.62 -6.67
C ARG A 13 14.29 12.31 -6.48
N SER A 14 14.97 11.24 -6.05
CA SER A 14 14.31 9.97 -5.77
C SER A 14 13.37 10.05 -4.57
N LYS A 15 13.80 10.73 -3.50
CA LYS A 15 12.98 10.98 -2.31
C LYS A 15 11.73 11.78 -2.66
N ALA A 16 11.87 12.86 -3.42
CA ALA A 16 10.73 13.68 -3.84
C ALA A 16 9.70 12.84 -4.61
N ARG A 17 10.14 12.08 -5.63
CA ARG A 17 9.24 11.19 -6.39
C ARG A 17 8.55 10.14 -5.52
N PHE A 18 9.27 9.58 -4.56
CA PHE A 18 8.71 8.60 -3.64
C PHE A 18 7.62 9.22 -2.76
N VAL A 19 7.91 10.37 -2.15
CA VAL A 19 6.96 11.10 -1.29
C VAL A 19 5.72 11.52 -2.09
N ASP A 20 5.89 12.08 -3.29
CA ASP A 20 4.77 12.47 -4.16
C ASP A 20 3.88 11.27 -4.52
N THR A 21 4.51 10.13 -4.81
CA THR A 21 3.79 8.88 -5.11
C THR A 21 3.02 8.39 -3.89
N MET A 22 3.65 8.38 -2.71
CA MET A 22 3.00 7.95 -1.47
C MET A 22 1.84 8.86 -1.09
N ASN A 23 2.01 10.19 -1.23
CA ASN A 23 0.94 11.15 -0.98
C ASN A 23 -0.23 10.92 -1.93
N SER A 24 0.03 10.69 -3.22
CA SER A 24 -1.03 10.38 -4.19
C SER A 24 -1.78 9.08 -3.86
N ILE A 25 -1.08 8.05 -3.38
CA ILE A 25 -1.71 6.81 -2.91
C ILE A 25 -2.57 7.11 -1.68
N LEU A 26 -2.05 7.82 -0.69
CA LEU A 26 -2.80 8.15 0.53
C LEU A 26 -4.05 8.95 0.19
N GLU A 27 -3.95 10.02 -0.61
CA GLU A 27 -5.11 10.80 -1.05
C GLU A 27 -6.15 9.94 -1.76
N ARG A 28 -5.70 9.03 -2.64
CA ARG A 28 -6.58 8.14 -3.39
C ARG A 28 -7.30 7.13 -2.50
N TYR A 29 -6.65 6.61 -1.46
CA TYR A 29 -7.19 5.54 -0.61
C TYR A 29 -7.66 6.06 0.77
N ASN A 30 -7.64 7.36 1.05
CA ASN A 30 -8.10 7.95 2.31
C ASN A 30 -9.58 8.35 2.26
N HIS A 31 -10.44 7.43 1.86
CA HIS A 31 -11.90 7.59 1.90
C HIS A 31 -12.53 6.30 2.44
N PRO A 32 -13.75 6.37 3.02
CA PRO A 32 -14.40 5.19 3.54
C PRO A 32 -14.75 4.22 2.42
N PHE A 33 -14.37 2.95 2.59
CA PHE A 33 -14.53 1.87 1.62
C PHE A 33 -15.89 1.15 1.78
N GLU A 34 -16.98 1.91 1.99
CA GLU A 34 -18.28 1.36 2.41
C GLU A 34 -18.93 0.42 1.38
N ASP A 35 -18.65 0.60 0.09
CA ASP A 35 -19.20 -0.20 -1.01
C ASP A 35 -18.17 -1.13 -1.67
N ASP A 36 -16.97 -1.28 -1.10
CA ASP A 36 -15.91 -2.09 -1.68
C ASP A 36 -16.05 -3.58 -1.32
N PHE A 37 -15.49 -4.42 -2.18
CA PHE A 37 -15.47 -5.86 -1.98
C PHE A 37 -14.62 -6.25 -0.77
N LEU A 38 -15.26 -6.84 0.23
CA LEU A 38 -14.54 -7.40 1.37
C LEU A 38 -13.83 -8.69 0.95
N VAL A 39 -12.50 -8.67 1.02
CA VAL A 39 -11.67 -9.85 0.76
C VAL A 39 -11.51 -10.65 2.06
N SER A 40 -11.95 -11.90 2.04
CA SER A 40 -11.62 -12.89 3.06
C SER A 40 -10.15 -13.28 2.93
N MET A 41 -9.36 -12.97 3.96
CA MET A 41 -7.92 -13.24 3.99
C MET A 41 -7.58 -14.73 4.09
N ASP A 42 -8.45 -15.53 4.72
CA ASP A 42 -8.22 -16.96 4.96
C ASP A 42 -8.36 -17.78 3.67
N THR A 43 -9.26 -17.34 2.80
CA THR A 43 -9.58 -18.02 1.55
C THR A 43 -9.10 -17.27 0.32
N LEU A 44 -8.61 -16.03 0.48
CA LEU A 44 -8.29 -15.09 -0.59
C LEU A 44 -9.46 -14.96 -1.58
N THR A 45 -10.68 -14.83 -1.07
CA THR A 45 -11.89 -14.71 -1.89
C THR A 45 -12.67 -13.45 -1.58
N TYR A 46 -13.43 -12.96 -2.55
CA TYR A 46 -14.37 -11.86 -2.37
C TYR A 46 -15.70 -12.17 -3.05
N ASP A 47 -16.77 -11.62 -2.51
CA ASP A 47 -18.12 -11.77 -3.07
C ASP A 47 -18.36 -10.69 -4.12
N THR A 48 -18.82 -11.09 -5.32
CA THR A 48 -19.33 -10.15 -6.33
C THR A 48 -20.80 -10.48 -6.63
N PRO A 49 -21.54 -9.61 -7.34
CA PRO A 49 -22.91 -9.91 -7.77
C PRO A 49 -23.04 -11.20 -8.59
N ASP A 50 -21.98 -11.61 -9.28
CA ASP A 50 -21.91 -12.84 -10.08
C ASP A 50 -21.46 -14.08 -9.25
N GLY A 51 -21.07 -13.89 -7.99
CA GLY A 51 -20.66 -14.96 -7.07
C GLY A 51 -19.28 -14.76 -6.43
N LYS A 52 -18.79 -15.82 -5.77
CA LYS A 52 -17.48 -15.80 -5.10
C LYS A 52 -16.35 -15.89 -6.11
N ASN A 53 -15.44 -14.93 -6.06
CA ASN A 53 -14.24 -14.89 -6.88
C ASN A 53 -12.99 -15.05 -6.02
N PHE A 54 -11.98 -15.71 -6.58
CA PHE A 54 -10.65 -15.78 -5.99
C PHE A 54 -9.87 -14.52 -6.32
N LEU A 55 -9.22 -13.94 -5.32
CA LEU A 55 -8.31 -12.85 -5.54
C LEU A 55 -7.09 -13.37 -6.31
N ASN A 56 -6.76 -12.69 -7.40
CA ASN A 56 -5.62 -13.06 -8.23
C ASN A 56 -4.29 -12.88 -7.46
N LEU A 57 -3.34 -13.81 -7.65
CA LEU A 57 -2.01 -13.81 -7.04
C LEU A 57 -1.20 -12.51 -7.29
N GLN A 58 -1.51 -11.74 -8.34
CA GLN A 58 -0.89 -10.43 -8.57
C GLN A 58 -1.18 -9.41 -7.45
N TYR A 59 -2.25 -9.60 -6.68
CA TYR A 59 -2.62 -8.75 -5.55
C TYR A 59 -2.12 -9.29 -4.20
N LEU A 60 -1.42 -10.43 -4.19
CA LEU A 60 -0.87 -11.03 -2.98
C LEU A 60 0.10 -10.07 -2.27
N HIS A 61 0.85 -9.26 -3.01
CA HIS A 61 1.75 -8.25 -2.43
C HIS A 61 0.99 -7.15 -1.68
N ALA A 62 -0.16 -6.70 -2.20
CA ALA A 62 -0.99 -5.71 -1.53
C ALA A 62 -1.60 -6.27 -0.23
N LEU A 63 -2.02 -7.54 -0.24
CA LEU A 63 -2.53 -8.24 0.93
C LEU A 63 -1.47 -8.53 1.99
N ILE A 64 -0.26 -8.95 1.59
CA ILE A 64 0.87 -9.15 2.50
C ILE A 64 1.26 -7.82 3.14
N PHE A 65 1.26 -6.74 2.36
CA PHE A 65 1.50 -5.40 2.88
C PHE A 65 0.42 -4.99 3.89
N TYR A 66 -0.87 -5.16 3.55
CA TYR A 66 -1.98 -4.86 4.45
C TYR A 66 -1.91 -5.69 5.75
N ARG A 67 -1.67 -7.00 5.67
CA ARG A 67 -1.50 -7.88 6.84
C ARG A 67 -0.29 -7.48 7.70
N ARG A 68 0.82 -7.07 7.08
CA ARG A 68 2.01 -6.59 7.81
C ARG A 68 1.75 -5.23 8.48
N CYS A 69 0.98 -4.35 7.84
CA CYS A 69 0.62 -3.04 8.38
C CYS A 69 -0.45 -3.12 9.47
N THR A 70 -1.37 -4.08 9.40
CA THR A 70 -2.44 -4.29 10.40
C THR A 70 -2.01 -5.14 11.59
N LEU A 71 -1.09 -6.10 11.38
CA LEU A 71 -0.45 -6.87 12.46
C LEU A 71 0.89 -6.23 12.89
N GLY A 72 0.92 -4.90 12.99
CA GLY A 72 1.89 -4.26 13.87
C GLY A 72 1.56 -4.70 15.28
N GLU A 73 2.37 -5.61 15.83
CA GLU A 73 2.29 -5.99 17.23
C GLU A 73 2.28 -4.71 18.08
N GLU A 74 1.24 -4.58 18.91
CA GLU A 74 0.89 -3.41 19.72
C GLU A 74 0.25 -2.23 18.97
N GLY A 75 -1.03 -2.40 18.58
CA GLY A 75 -2.13 -1.46 18.91
C GLY A 75 -1.94 0.04 18.59
N ASN A 76 -1.00 0.39 17.73
CA ASN A 76 -0.67 1.75 17.37
C ASN A 76 -0.38 1.74 15.88
N ILE A 77 -1.37 2.19 15.10
CA ILE A 77 -1.22 2.46 13.67
C ILE A 77 -0.24 3.65 13.57
N ARG A 78 1.05 3.37 13.71
CA ARG A 78 2.09 4.27 13.26
C ARG A 78 2.24 4.04 11.78
N THR A 79 1.51 4.83 11.01
CA THR A 79 1.91 5.19 9.65
C THR A 79 3.37 5.63 9.74
N VAL A 80 4.29 4.76 9.33
CA VAL A 80 5.69 5.13 9.16
C VAL A 80 5.75 5.94 7.89
N LEU A 81 5.76 7.27 8.05
CA LEU A 81 6.20 8.23 7.06
C LEU A 81 7.69 8.00 6.71
#